data_AF-A0A397PAP7-F1
#
_entry.id   AF-A0A397PAP7-F1
#
_cell.length_a   1.000
_cell.length_b   1.000
_cell.length_c   1.000
_cell.angle_alpha   90.00
_cell.angle_beta   90.00
_cell.angle_gamma   90.00
#
_symmetry.space_group_name_H-M   'P 1'
#
loop_
_entity.id
_entity.type
_entity.pdbx_description
1 polymer ?
#
loop_
_entity_poly.entity_id
_entity_poly.type
_entity_poly.pdbx_seq_one_letter_code
_entity_poly.pdbx_strand_id
1 'polypeptide(L)'
;MPETSAPALALETAACLWEAVLDLRDNPVGNPDTMELALHIRASFEAAGTATMRMIVIGWTDAVDAAWTKIADDYLMSFDWDFVPGWIVRHIDWSEPGHPAIKPDRAIPANL
;
A
#
# COMPACT_ATOMS: atom_id res chain seq x y z
N MET A 1 -23.34 -10.25 -15.85
CA MET A 1 -22.73 -8.99 -15.35
C MET A 1 -21.67 -8.59 -16.36
N PRO A 2 -21.54 -7.30 -16.73
CA PRO A 2 -20.44 -6.91 -17.61
C PRO A 2 -19.14 -7.20 -16.86
N GLU A 3 -18.23 -7.94 -17.49
CA GLU A 3 -16.89 -8.16 -16.96
C GLU A 3 -16.21 -6.80 -16.82
N THR A 4 -15.93 -6.38 -15.59
CA THR A 4 -15.12 -5.19 -15.32
C THR A 4 -13.79 -5.40 -16.03
N SER A 5 -13.48 -4.55 -17.01
CA SER A 5 -12.25 -4.71 -17.79
C SER A 5 -11.03 -4.55 -16.88
N ALA A 6 -9.95 -5.29 -17.13
CA ALA A 6 -8.72 -5.21 -16.35
C ALA A 6 -8.21 -3.76 -16.07
N PRO A 7 -8.34 -2.80 -17.01
CA PRO A 7 -8.01 -1.41 -16.74
C PRO A 7 -8.87 -0.74 -15.67
N ALA A 8 -10.15 -1.07 -15.57
CA ALA A 8 -11.04 -0.50 -14.55
C ALA A 8 -10.71 -1.05 -13.15
N LEU A 9 -10.33 -2.32 -13.05
CA LEU A 9 -9.86 -2.91 -11.79
C LEU A 9 -8.53 -2.30 -11.34
N ALA A 10 -7.57 -2.11 -12.26
CA ALA A 10 -6.30 -1.46 -11.93
C ALA A 10 -6.47 -0.01 -11.45
N LEU A 11 -7.42 0.74 -12.05
CA LEU A 11 -7.75 2.09 -11.59
C LEU A 11 -8.39 2.09 -10.20
N GLU A 12 -9.25 1.12 -9.91
CA GLU A 12 -9.85 0.96 -8.58
C GLU A 12 -8.76 0.65 -7.55
N THR A 13 -7.88 -0.32 -7.80
CA THR A 13 -6.75 -0.63 -6.91
C THR A 13 -5.85 0.59 -6.68
N ALA A 14 -5.54 1.36 -7.74
CA ALA A 14 -4.76 2.59 -7.63
C ALA A 14 -5.46 3.67 -6.78
N ALA A 15 -6.78 3.80 -6.91
CA ALA A 15 -7.58 4.71 -6.09
C ALA A 15 -7.59 4.28 -4.61
N CYS A 16 -7.87 3.00 -4.33
CA CYS A 16 -7.82 2.44 -2.97
C CYS A 16 -6.44 2.61 -2.32
N LEU A 17 -5.36 2.39 -3.08
CA LEU A 17 -3.99 2.61 -2.61
C LEU A 17 -3.75 4.06 -2.20
N TRP A 18 -4.16 4.99 -3.06
CA TRP A 18 -4.01 6.42 -2.81
C TRP A 18 -4.80 6.86 -1.56
N GLU A 19 -6.05 6.43 -1.46
CA GLU A 19 -6.91 6.73 -0.31
C GLU A 19 -6.36 6.14 0.99
N ALA A 20 -5.95 4.87 0.98
CA ALA A 20 -5.38 4.21 2.14
C ALA A 20 -4.09 4.91 2.63
N VAL A 21 -3.22 5.37 1.74
CA VAL A 21 -2.02 6.13 2.12
C VAL A 21 -2.38 7.46 2.79
N LEU A 22 -3.39 8.17 2.26
CA LEU A 22 -3.85 9.43 2.87
C LEU A 22 -4.49 9.18 4.24
N ASP A 23 -5.29 8.12 4.36
CA ASP A 23 -5.93 7.75 5.63
C ASP A 23 -4.90 7.33 6.69
N LEU A 24 -3.93 6.49 6.34
CA LEU A 24 -2.82 6.11 7.23
C LEU A 24 -1.99 7.33 7.67
N ARG A 25 -1.86 8.35 6.81
CA ARG A 25 -1.16 9.60 7.13
C ARG A 25 -1.97 10.46 8.09
N ASP A 26 -3.26 10.64 7.82
CA ASP A 26 -4.09 11.68 8.43
C ASP A 26 -4.95 11.19 9.61
N ASN A 27 -5.26 9.90 9.66
CA ASN A 27 -6.12 9.29 10.67
C ASN A 27 -5.43 8.10 11.37
N PRO A 28 -4.23 8.27 11.96
CA PRO A 28 -3.61 7.17 12.71
C PRO A 28 -4.49 6.78 13.90
N VAL A 29 -4.79 5.48 14.01
CA VAL A 29 -5.40 4.93 15.23
C VAL A 29 -4.48 5.30 16.41
N GLY A 30 -5.02 5.60 17.59
CA GLY A 30 -4.25 6.18 18.70
C GLY A 30 -3.19 5.27 19.37
N ASN A 31 -2.67 4.25 18.68
CA ASN A 31 -1.55 3.43 19.18
C ASN A 31 -0.19 3.97 18.67
N PRO A 32 0.93 3.66 19.35
CA PRO A 32 2.25 4.21 19.01
C PRO A 32 2.73 3.83 17.60
N ASP A 33 2.53 2.59 17.17
CA ASP A 33 3.03 2.07 15.90
C ASP A 33 2.35 2.76 14.70
N THR A 34 1.04 3.00 14.79
CA THR A 34 0.29 3.72 13.75
C THR A 34 0.63 5.21 13.73
N MET A 35 0.95 5.80 14.88
CA MET A 35 1.44 7.18 14.93
C MET A 35 2.83 7.32 14.30
N GLU A 36 3.75 6.39 14.58
CA GLU A 36 5.08 6.37 13.98
C GLU A 36 5.01 6.17 12.47
N LEU A 37 4.17 5.24 11.99
CA LEU A 37 3.91 5.08 10.57
C LEU A 37 3.39 6.37 9.93
N ALA A 38 2.42 7.04 10.55
CA ALA A 38 1.90 8.31 10.03
C ALA A 38 2.98 9.39 9.92
N LEU A 39 3.93 9.45 10.87
CA LEU A 39 5.07 10.37 10.80
C LEU A 39 6.00 10.05 9.63
N HIS A 40 6.32 8.77 9.39
CA HIS A 40 7.12 8.38 8.23
C HIS A 40 6.43 8.71 6.91
N ILE A 41 5.12 8.46 6.81
CA ILE A 41 4.35 8.84 5.62
C ILE A 41 4.37 10.36 5.43
N ARG A 42 4.18 11.16 6.49
CA ARG A 42 4.28 12.63 6.40
C ARG A 42 5.65 13.09 5.93
N ALA A 43 6.73 12.51 6.46
CA ALA A 43 8.09 12.81 6.03
C ALA A 43 8.28 12.50 4.54
N SER A 44 7.68 11.43 4.02
CA SER A 44 7.72 11.14 2.58
C SER A 44 6.99 12.17 1.74
N PHE A 45 5.81 12.64 2.18
CA PHE A 45 5.10 13.72 1.51
C PHE A 45 5.89 15.04 1.52
N GLU A 46 6.58 15.36 2.62
CA GLU A 46 7.43 16.53 2.73
C GLU A 46 8.66 16.46 1.82
N ALA A 47 9.29 15.28 1.72
CA ALA A 47 10.49 15.09 0.92
C ALA A 47 10.22 15.00 -0.59
N ALA A 48 9.21 14.24 -1.00
CA ALA A 48 8.94 13.95 -2.42
C ALA A 48 7.87 14.87 -3.04
N GLY A 49 6.99 15.44 -2.22
CA GLY A 49 5.81 16.18 -2.66
C GLY A 49 4.65 15.28 -3.10
N THR A 50 3.42 15.78 -2.98
CA THR A 50 2.18 15.04 -3.25
C THR A 50 2.11 14.44 -4.66
N ALA A 51 2.62 15.15 -5.67
CA ALA A 51 2.56 14.67 -7.07
C ALA A 51 3.45 13.43 -7.27
N THR A 52 4.68 13.47 -6.75
CA THR A 52 5.60 12.33 -6.78
C THR A 52 5.07 11.17 -5.95
N MET A 53 4.56 11.46 -4.75
CA MET A 53 3.93 10.45 -3.88
C MET A 53 2.80 9.72 -4.60
N ARG A 54 1.94 10.45 -5.33
CA ARG A 54 0.88 9.80 -6.13
C ARG A 54 1.46 8.81 -7.14
N MET A 55 2.51 9.20 -7.88
CA MET A 55 3.14 8.32 -8.87
C MET A 55 3.80 7.08 -8.24
N ILE A 56 4.42 7.24 -7.06
CA ILE A 56 5.00 6.13 -6.31
C ILE A 56 3.90 5.14 -5.87
N VAL A 57 2.84 5.66 -5.25
CA VAL A 57 1.75 4.84 -4.68
C VAL A 57 1.00 4.07 -5.77
N ILE A 58 0.63 4.71 -6.89
CA ILE A 58 -0.01 3.98 -8.00
C ILE A 58 0.91 2.95 -8.65
N GLY A 59 2.24 3.12 -8.52
CA GLY A 59 3.23 2.15 -8.98
C GLY A 59 3.16 0.81 -8.23
N TRP A 60 2.45 0.73 -7.10
CA TRP A 60 2.27 -0.51 -6.34
C TRP A 60 1.08 -1.35 -6.80
N THR A 61 0.28 -0.86 -7.76
CA THR A 61 -0.97 -1.50 -8.23
C THR A 61 -0.78 -2.97 -8.59
N ASP A 62 0.18 -3.28 -9.47
CA ASP A 62 0.42 -4.66 -9.92
C ASP A 62 0.79 -5.59 -8.75
N ALA A 63 1.53 -5.10 -7.76
CA ALA A 63 1.93 -5.88 -6.60
C ALA A 63 0.76 -6.17 -5.67
N VAL A 64 -0.15 -5.21 -5.51
CA VAL A 64 -1.37 -5.36 -4.72
C VAL A 64 -2.35 -6.29 -5.43
N ASP A 65 -2.56 -6.15 -6.73
CA ASP A 65 -3.40 -7.04 -7.53
C ASP A 65 -2.88 -8.49 -7.50
N ALA A 66 -1.55 -8.67 -7.61
CA ALA A 66 -0.92 -9.97 -7.50
C ALA A 66 -1.04 -10.57 -6.08
N ALA A 67 -1.01 -9.75 -5.03
CA ALA A 67 -1.22 -10.21 -3.66
C ALA A 67 -2.70 -10.56 -3.40
N TRP A 68 -3.62 -9.75 -3.92
CA TRP A 68 -5.06 -9.95 -3.80
C TRP A 68 -5.49 -11.25 -4.49
N THR A 69 -5.05 -11.47 -5.73
CA THR A 69 -5.37 -12.67 -6.53
C THR A 69 -5.04 -13.97 -5.80
N LYS A 70 -4.03 -13.97 -4.90
CA LYS A 70 -3.62 -15.17 -4.14
C LYS A 70 -4.56 -15.53 -3.00
N ILE A 71 -5.34 -14.58 -2.50
CA ILE A 71 -6.14 -14.77 -1.28
C ILE A 71 -7.61 -14.37 -1.44
N ALA A 72 -7.98 -13.74 -2.55
CA ALA A 72 -9.30 -13.14 -2.76
C ALA A 72 -10.45 -14.11 -2.49
N ASP A 73 -10.31 -15.38 -2.90
CA ASP A 73 -11.35 -16.40 -2.74
C ASP A 73 -11.65 -16.74 -1.26
N ASP A 74 -10.65 -16.57 -0.37
CA ASP A 74 -10.74 -16.92 1.05
C ASP A 74 -10.77 -15.69 1.97
N TYR A 75 -10.62 -14.48 1.43
CA TYR A 75 -10.55 -13.26 2.22
C TYR A 75 -11.94 -12.75 2.59
N LEU A 76 -12.27 -12.77 3.89
CA LEU A 76 -13.61 -12.47 4.39
C LEU A 76 -13.89 -10.99 4.66
N MET A 77 -12.87 -10.14 4.53
CA MET A 77 -12.92 -8.71 4.88
C MET A 77 -12.90 -7.85 3.60
N SER A 78 -13.01 -6.52 3.75
CA SER A 78 -13.09 -5.62 2.59
C SER A 78 -11.73 -5.47 1.89
N PHE A 79 -11.76 -5.33 0.56
CA PHE A 79 -10.55 -5.06 -0.22
C PHE A 79 -9.96 -3.68 0.12
N ASP A 80 -10.79 -2.65 0.04
CA ASP A 80 -10.44 -1.23 0.23
C ASP A 80 -10.19 -0.84 1.70
N TRP A 81 -11.01 -1.33 2.63
CA TRP A 81 -10.91 -0.95 4.05
C TRP A 81 -9.95 -1.82 4.87
N ASP A 82 -9.76 -3.09 4.48
CA ASP A 82 -8.98 -4.03 5.29
C ASP A 82 -7.71 -4.51 4.58
N PHE A 83 -7.85 -5.03 3.35
CA PHE A 83 -6.73 -5.64 2.64
C PHE A 83 -5.68 -4.61 2.22
N VAL A 84 -6.06 -3.57 1.49
CA VAL A 84 -5.12 -2.57 0.95
C VAL A 84 -4.36 -1.83 2.05
N PRO A 85 -5.00 -1.26 3.10
CA PRO A 85 -4.28 -0.62 4.21
C PRO A 85 -3.34 -1.61 4.91
N GLY A 86 -3.83 -2.82 5.19
CA GLY A 86 -3.02 -3.86 5.82
C GLY A 86 -1.83 -4.30 4.96
N TRP A 87 -1.99 -4.32 3.64
CA TRP A 87 -0.92 -4.61 2.70
C TRP A 87 0.15 -3.52 2.73
N ILE A 88 -0.23 -2.24 2.73
CA ILE A 88 0.69 -1.10 2.81
C ILE A 88 1.55 -1.18 4.08
N VAL A 89 0.92 -1.36 5.25
CA VAL A 89 1.63 -1.45 6.55
C VAL A 89 2.66 -2.56 6.54
N ARG A 90 2.32 -3.72 5.97
CA ARG A 90 3.19 -4.89 5.95
C ARG A 90 4.31 -4.78 4.93
N HIS A 91 4.03 -4.29 3.73
CA HIS A 91 4.92 -4.45 2.58
C HIS A 91 5.65 -3.19 2.15
N ILE A 92 5.24 -1.99 2.57
CA ILE A 92 5.95 -0.77 2.21
C ILE A 92 7.00 -0.43 3.28
N ASP A 93 8.21 -0.19 2.82
CA ASP A 93 9.28 0.42 3.59
C ASP A 93 9.19 1.94 3.44
N TRP A 94 9.07 2.63 4.58
CA TRP A 94 8.98 4.08 4.67
C TRP A 94 10.27 4.72 5.24
N SER A 95 11.33 3.93 5.43
CA SER A 95 12.57 4.38 6.07
C SER A 95 13.35 5.41 5.25
N GLU A 96 13.20 5.40 3.92
CA GLU A 96 13.74 6.41 3.01
C GLU A 96 12.63 7.39 2.60
N PRO A 97 12.56 8.62 3.17
CA PRO A 97 11.44 9.53 2.95
C PRO A 97 11.19 9.85 1.47
N GLY A 98 12.25 10.04 0.67
CA GLY A 98 12.12 10.35 -0.75
C GLY A 98 11.76 9.16 -1.64
N HIS A 99 11.77 7.94 -1.11
CA HIS A 99 11.65 6.73 -1.91
C HIS A 99 11.00 5.55 -1.14
N PRO A 100 9.77 5.71 -0.62
CA PRO A 100 9.06 4.60 -0.04
C PRO A 100 8.84 3.51 -1.09
N ALA A 101 9.21 2.28 -0.74
CA ALA A 101 9.34 1.18 -1.69
C ALA A 101 8.77 -0.12 -1.13
N ILE A 102 8.39 -1.04 -2.00
CA ILE A 102 8.00 -2.38 -1.60
C ILE A 102 9.22 -3.07 -0.99
N LYS A 103 9.09 -3.59 0.23
CA LYS A 103 10.11 -4.37 0.92
C LYS A 103 10.52 -5.54 0.03
N PRO A 104 11.83 -5.81 -0.12
CA PRO A 104 12.27 -6.99 -0.84
C PRO A 104 11.71 -8.24 -0.14
N ASP A 105 11.25 -9.22 -0.93
CA ASP A 105 10.91 -10.53 -0.39
C ASP A 105 12.11 -11.03 0.41
N ARG A 106 11.86 -11.42 1.66
CA ARG A 106 12.91 -11.93 2.53
C ARG A 106 13.40 -13.25 1.94
N ALA A 107 14.43 -13.21 1.11
CA ALA A 107 15.09 -14.39 0.60
C ALA A 107 15.50 -15.24 1.80
N ILE A 108 14.93 -16.45 1.90
CA ILE A 108 15.47 -17.45 2.82
C ILE A 108 16.91 -17.67 2.36
N PRO A 109 17.93 -17.45 3.21
CA PRO A 109 19.29 -17.78 2.81
C PRO A 109 19.31 -19.28 2.51
N ALA A 110 19.52 -19.62 1.23
CA ALA A 110 19.88 -20.96 0.84
C ALA A 110 21.23 -21.23 1.52
N ASN A 111 21.23 -21.94 2.66
CA ASN A 111 22.33 -22.72 3.25
C ASN A 111 21.91 -23.20 4.66
N LEU A 112 21.37 -24.41 4.74
CA LEU A 112 21.51 -25.34 5.87
C LEU A 112 21.91 -26.70 5.30
#